data_AF-A0A7X7IRK8-F1
#
_entry.id   AF-A0A7X7IRK8-F1
#
_cell.length_a   1.000
_cell.length_b   1.000
_cell.length_c   1.000
_cell.angle_alpha   90.00
_cell.angle_beta   90.00
_cell.angle_gamma   90.00
#
_symmetry.space_group_name_H-M   'P 1'
#
loop_
_entity.id
_entity.type
_entity.pdbx_description
1 polymer ?
#
loop_
_entity_poly.entity_id
_entity_poly.type
_entity_poly.pdbx_seq_one_letter_code
_entity_poly.pdbx_strand_id
1 'polypeptide(L)'
;MSEVERIEQQMAQSDFWSNPESAQETVGRLKSLKTLLKPLEKAISASDDLAAMIEMADDDASFAAEAPREIERLETLLDELEVTALLDGPLDDHAAILTINARDGGTDAND
;
A
#
# COMPACT_ATOMS: atom_id res chain seq x y z
N MET A 1 5.69 -0.19 -20.93
CA MET A 1 6.75 -0.11 -19.90
C MET A 1 6.16 0.67 -18.75
N SER A 2 6.10 0.07 -17.56
CA SER A 2 5.58 0.74 -16.36
C SER A 2 6.59 1.78 -15.86
N GLU A 3 6.13 2.74 -15.04
CA GLU A 3 7.03 3.73 -14.44
C GLU A 3 8.05 3.08 -13.51
N VAL A 4 7.66 2.00 -12.80
CA VAL A 4 8.55 1.20 -11.97
C VAL A 4 9.66 0.56 -12.81
N GLU A 5 9.31 -0.10 -13.92
CA GLU A 5 10.28 -0.71 -14.83
C GLU A 5 11.26 0.32 -15.39
N ARG A 6 10.77 1.51 -15.72
CA ARG A 6 11.60 2.61 -16.23
C ARG A 6 12.62 3.07 -15.17
N ILE A 7 12.18 3.25 -13.93
CA ILE A 7 13.06 3.64 -12.82
C ILE A 7 14.08 2.53 -12.51
N GLU A 8 13.66 1.26 -12.51
CA GLU A 8 14.57 0.13 -12.28
C GLU A 8 15.63 0.00 -13.37
N GLN A 9 15.27 0.22 -14.64
CA GLN A 9 16.24 0.28 -15.75
C GLN A 9 17.22 1.45 -15.59
N GLN A 10 16.74 2.62 -15.17
CA GLN A 10 17.59 3.77 -14.90
C GLN A 10 18.58 3.46 -13.75
N MET A 11 18.13 2.82 -12.68
CA MET A 11 18.96 2.40 -11.55
C MET A 11 20.03 1.36 -11.91
N ALA A 12 19.81 0.59 -12.99
CA ALA A 12 20.76 -0.39 -13.50
C ALA A 12 21.89 0.21 -14.34
N GLN A 13 21.82 1.50 -14.70
CA GLN A 13 22.88 2.19 -15.44
C GLN A 13 24.09 2.47 -14.55
N SER A 14 25.30 2.34 -15.11
CA SER A 14 26.55 2.47 -14.35
C SER A 14 26.81 3.87 -13.78
N ASP A 15 26.25 4.89 -14.43
CA ASP A 15 26.37 6.30 -14.07
C ASP A 15 25.27 6.79 -13.13
N PHE A 16 24.22 6.00 -12.88
CA PHE A 16 23.11 6.39 -12.01
C PHE A 16 23.57 6.83 -10.62
N TRP A 17 24.53 6.12 -10.05
CA TRP A 17 25.07 6.42 -8.71
C TRP A 17 26.13 7.53 -8.69
N SER A 18 26.44 8.15 -9.84
CA SER A 18 27.43 9.23 -9.93
C SER A 18 26.95 10.55 -9.32
N ASN A 19 25.62 10.76 -9.25
CA ASN A 19 25.00 11.89 -8.57
C ASN A 19 24.05 11.40 -7.45
N PRO A 20 24.52 11.36 -6.20
CA PRO A 20 23.76 10.85 -5.06
C PRO A 20 22.42 11.55 -4.82
N GLU A 21 22.32 12.85 -5.07
CA GLU A 21 21.10 13.64 -4.84
C GLU A 21 19.98 13.19 -5.79
N SER A 22 20.29 13.12 -7.10
CA SER A 22 19.34 12.65 -8.11
C SER A 22 18.97 11.16 -7.95
N ALA A 23 19.92 10.34 -7.50
CA ALA A 23 19.70 8.93 -7.22
C ALA A 23 18.72 8.76 -6.04
N GLN A 24 18.89 9.56 -4.98
CA GLN A 24 18.01 9.54 -3.81
C GLN A 24 16.57 9.93 -4.16
N GLU A 25 16.37 10.97 -4.97
CA GLU A 25 15.05 11.37 -5.44
C GLU A 25 14.37 10.26 -6.26
N THR A 26 15.12 9.66 -7.19
CA THR A 26 14.62 8.57 -8.04
C THR A 26 14.25 7.33 -7.24
N VAL A 27 15.08 6.96 -6.26
CA VAL A 27 14.79 5.85 -5.32
C VAL A 27 13.59 6.17 -4.44
N GLY A 28 13.45 7.42 -3.99
CA GLY A 28 12.28 7.89 -3.23
C GLY A 28 10.99 7.69 -4.02
N ARG A 29 10.97 8.10 -5.29
CA ARG A 29 9.83 7.89 -6.20
C ARG A 29 9.51 6.41 -6.40
N LEU A 30 10.52 5.56 -6.61
CA LEU A 30 10.32 4.11 -6.71
C LEU A 30 9.70 3.54 -5.43
N LYS A 31 10.17 3.99 -4.26
CA LYS A 31 9.66 3.56 -2.97
C LYS A 31 8.18 3.93 -2.83
N SER A 32 7.80 5.18 -3.14
CA SER A 32 6.41 5.64 -3.08
C SER A 32 5.50 4.82 -3.99
N LEU A 33 5.92 4.55 -5.23
CA LEU A 33 5.16 3.70 -6.15
C LEU A 33 4.99 2.27 -5.60
N LYS A 34 6.05 1.71 -5.03
CA LYS A 34 6.03 0.36 -4.43
C LYS A 34 5.20 0.28 -3.14
N THR A 35 4.93 1.40 -2.47
CA THR A 35 4.02 1.43 -1.30
C THR A 35 2.59 1.03 -1.69
N LEU A 36 2.14 1.36 -2.90
CA LEU A 36 0.81 1.01 -3.42
C LEU A 36 0.82 -0.32 -4.18
N LEU A 37 1.84 -0.55 -5.01
CA LEU A 37 1.88 -1.73 -5.88
C LEU A 37 2.08 -3.04 -5.09
N LYS A 38 2.92 -3.05 -4.06
CA LYS A 38 3.19 -4.30 -3.31
C LYS A 38 1.96 -4.81 -2.54
N PRO A 39 1.21 -3.98 -1.80
CA PRO A 39 -0.02 -4.45 -1.17
C PRO A 39 -1.07 -4.89 -2.18
N LEU A 40 -1.20 -4.18 -3.32
CA LEU A 40 -2.09 -4.58 -4.40
C LEU A 40 -1.73 -5.96 -4.97
N GLU A 41 -0.45 -6.21 -5.28
CA GLU A 41 0.04 -7.52 -5.74
C GLU A 41 -0.29 -8.64 -4.75
N LYS A 42 -0.14 -8.36 -3.44
CA LYS A 42 -0.50 -9.32 -2.38
C LYS A 42 -2.00 -9.60 -2.32
N ALA A 43 -2.84 -8.57 -2.46
CA ALA A 43 -4.29 -8.72 -2.47
C ALA A 43 -4.76 -9.54 -3.68
N ILE A 44 -4.18 -9.30 -4.87
CA ILE A 44 -4.46 -10.09 -6.08
C ILE A 44 -4.06 -11.56 -5.85
N SER A 45 -2.83 -11.83 -5.39
CA SER A 45 -2.39 -13.20 -5.10
C SER A 45 -3.30 -13.88 -4.08
N ALA A 46 -3.72 -13.18 -3.03
CA ALA A 46 -4.63 -13.71 -2.02
C ALA A 46 -6.02 -14.04 -2.59
N SER A 47 -6.52 -13.21 -3.50
CA SER A 47 -7.77 -13.47 -4.22
C SER A 47 -7.65 -14.70 -5.13
N ASP A 48 -6.53 -14.86 -5.83
CA ASP A 48 -6.28 -16.01 -6.69
C ASP A 48 -6.18 -17.31 -5.86
N ASP A 49 -5.50 -17.26 -4.71
CA ASP A 49 -5.41 -18.37 -3.77
C ASP A 49 -6.80 -18.78 -3.24
N LEU A 50 -7.63 -17.81 -2.85
CA LEU A 50 -9.00 -18.06 -2.39
C LEU A 50 -9.87 -18.67 -3.50
N ALA A 51 -9.76 -18.18 -4.74
CA ALA A 51 -10.46 -18.75 -5.88
C ALA A 51 -10.07 -20.23 -6.09
N ALA A 52 -8.78 -20.54 -6.05
CA ALA A 52 -8.29 -21.91 -6.15
C ALA A 52 -8.81 -22.80 -4.99
N MET A 53 -8.86 -22.29 -3.76
CA MET A 53 -9.44 -23.04 -2.63
C MET A 53 -10.92 -23.37 -2.85
N ILE A 54 -11.69 -22.43 -3.38
CA ILE A 54 -13.12 -22.64 -3.69
C ILE A 54 -13.27 -23.69 -4.79
N GLU A 55 -12.44 -23.67 -5.82
CA GLU A 55 -12.45 -24.69 -6.88
C GLU A 55 -12.12 -26.09 -6.35
N MET A 56 -11.16 -26.20 -5.42
CA MET A 56 -10.75 -27.48 -4.83
C MET A 56 -11.73 -28.00 -3.76
N ALA A 57 -12.59 -27.15 -3.22
CA ALA A 57 -13.54 -27.50 -2.16
C ALA A 57 -14.59 -28.54 -2.58
N ASP A 58 -14.88 -28.65 -3.89
CA ASP A 58 -15.79 -29.66 -4.43
C ASP A 58 -15.22 -31.09 -4.31
N ASP A 59 -13.88 -31.23 -4.37
CA ASP A 59 -13.18 -32.51 -4.28
C ASP A 59 -12.72 -32.83 -2.85
N ASP A 60 -12.31 -31.81 -2.07
CA ASP A 60 -11.87 -31.95 -0.68
C ASP A 60 -12.41 -30.83 0.20
N ALA A 61 -13.33 -31.20 1.09
CA ALA A 61 -14.01 -30.28 2.00
C ALA A 61 -13.07 -29.58 3.02
N SER A 62 -11.81 -30.04 3.17
CA SER A 62 -10.83 -29.35 4.00
C SER A 62 -10.46 -27.98 3.43
N PHE A 63 -10.46 -27.78 2.10
CA PHE A 63 -10.24 -26.46 1.50
C PHE A 63 -11.38 -25.48 1.82
N ALA A 64 -12.63 -25.97 1.88
CA ALA A 64 -13.75 -25.14 2.33
C ALA A 64 -13.60 -24.67 3.79
N ALA A 65 -12.93 -25.45 4.63
CA ALA A 65 -12.67 -25.08 6.02
C ALA A 65 -11.59 -24.00 6.17
N GLU A 66 -10.71 -23.83 5.18
CA GLU A 66 -9.65 -22.81 5.16
C GLU A 66 -10.14 -21.46 4.57
N ALA A 67 -11.14 -21.50 3.69
CA ALA A 67 -11.68 -20.32 3.00
C ALA A 67 -12.05 -19.13 3.92
N PRO A 68 -12.70 -19.31 5.10
CA PRO A 68 -13.01 -18.18 5.98
C PRO A 68 -11.79 -17.40 6.43
N ARG A 69 -10.67 -18.09 6.70
CA ARG A 69 -9.43 -17.45 7.14
C ARG A 69 -8.77 -16.67 6.01
N GLU A 70 -8.80 -17.19 4.79
CA GLU A 70 -8.28 -16.46 3.62
C GLU A 70 -9.15 -15.25 3.26
N ILE A 71 -10.48 -15.34 3.45
CA ILE A 71 -11.38 -14.19 3.32
C ILE A 71 -10.99 -13.10 4.33
N GLU A 72 -10.86 -13.41 5.62
CA GLU A 72 -10.45 -12.43 6.65
C GLU A 72 -9.10 -11.79 6.32
N ARG A 73 -8.15 -12.59 5.79
CA ARG A 73 -6.85 -12.09 5.34
C ARG A 73 -6.99 -11.13 4.16
N LEU A 74 -7.82 -11.47 3.18
CA LEU A 74 -8.05 -10.64 2.00
C LEU A 74 -8.76 -9.32 2.36
N GLU A 75 -9.76 -9.37 3.24
CA GLU A 75 -10.44 -8.19 3.77
C GLU A 75 -9.45 -7.24 4.46
N THR A 76 -8.59 -7.77 5.33
CA THR A 76 -7.55 -6.97 6.01
C THR A 76 -6.59 -6.31 5.00
N LEU A 77 -6.17 -7.04 3.96
CA LEU A 77 -5.29 -6.49 2.92
C LEU A 77 -5.98 -5.40 2.10
N LEU A 78 -7.28 -5.54 1.83
CA LEU A 78 -8.07 -4.54 1.11
C LEU A 78 -8.26 -3.27 1.94
N ASP A 79 -8.55 -3.39 3.23
CA ASP A 79 -8.69 -2.25 4.15
C ASP A 79 -7.37 -1.44 4.22
N GLU A 80 -6.24 -2.13 4.37
CA GLU A 80 -4.92 -1.49 4.36
C GLU A 80 -4.62 -0.79 3.02
N LEU A 81 -4.98 -1.44 1.91
CA LEU A 81 -4.79 -0.88 0.57
C LEU A 81 -5.69 0.34 0.35
N GLU A 82 -6.94 0.33 0.84
CA GLU A 82 -7.86 1.46 0.74
C GLU A 82 -7.31 2.69 1.47
N VAL A 83 -6.87 2.51 2.72
CA VAL A 83 -6.22 3.60 3.48
C VAL A 83 -4.97 4.12 2.76
N THR A 84 -4.15 3.22 2.23
CA THR A 84 -2.93 3.60 1.51
C THR A 84 -3.25 4.33 0.20
N ALA A 85 -4.29 3.93 -0.51
CA ALA A 85 -4.73 4.56 -1.75
C ALA A 85 -5.34 5.95 -1.52
N LEU A 86 -5.95 6.18 -0.36
CA LEU A 86 -6.43 7.51 0.05
C LEU A 86 -5.30 8.49 0.38
N LEU A 87 -4.10 7.99 0.69
CA LEU A 87 -2.93 8.77 1.08
C LEU A 87 -1.96 8.97 -0.11
N ASP A 88 -2.46 9.50 -1.22
CA ASP A 88 -1.69 9.73 -2.46
C ASP A 88 -1.18 11.18 -2.62
N GLY A 89 -1.36 12.02 -1.60
CA GLY A 89 -0.95 13.40 -1.56
C GLY A 89 0.57 13.57 -1.43
N PRO A 90 1.16 14.66 -1.96
CA PRO A 90 2.60 14.89 -1.97
C PRO A 90 3.24 15.09 -0.58
N LEU A 91 2.42 15.20 0.47
CA LEU A 91 2.84 15.42 1.86
C LEU A 91 2.36 14.31 2.80
N ASP A 92 1.71 13.26 2.30
CA ASP A 92 1.09 12.24 3.16
C ASP A 92 2.11 11.36 3.88
N ASP A 93 3.37 11.36 3.42
CA ASP A 93 4.51 10.75 4.10
C ASP A 93 5.17 11.67 5.16
N HIS A 94 4.69 12.90 5.33
CA HIS A 94 5.18 13.85 6.32
C HIS A 94 4.35 13.79 7.61
N ALA A 95 5.00 14.04 8.75
CA ALA A 95 4.30 14.16 10.01
C ALA A 95 3.34 15.37 9.99
N ALA A 96 2.07 15.15 10.35
CA ALA A 96 1.09 16.20 10.48
C ALA A 96 1.36 17.09 11.70
N ILE A 97 1.30 18.40 11.52
CA ILE A 97 1.24 19.37 12.62
C ILE A 97 -0.23 19.72 12.86
N LEU A 98 -0.78 19.27 13.98
CA LEU A 98 -2.16 19.54 14.37
C LEU A 98 -2.23 20.67 15.40
N THR A 99 -2.89 21.77 15.04
CA THR A 99 -3.18 22.87 15.96
C THR A 99 -4.68 22.98 16.17
N ILE A 100 -5.15 22.69 17.38
CA ILE A 100 -6.55 22.87 17.78
C ILE A 100 -6.69 24.25 18.40
N ASN A 101 -7.63 25.05 17.90
CA ASN A 101 -7.93 26.37 18.45
C ASN A 101 -9.39 26.39 18.91
N ALA A 102 -9.61 26.55 20.22
CA ALA A 102 -10.93 26.83 20.76
C ALA A 102 -11.43 28.16 20.17
N ARG A 103 -12.62 28.11 19.56
CA ARG A 103 -13.27 29.30 18.98
C ARG A 103 -14.06 30.05 20.08
N ASP A 104 -14.86 31.02 19.66
CA ASP A 104 -15.62 31.85 20.59
C ASP A 104 -16.70 31.03 21.31
N GLY A 105 -16.65 31.01 22.64
CA GLY A 105 -17.52 30.20 23.51
C GLY A 105 -17.04 30.09 24.96
N GLY A 106 -15.94 30.74 25.32
CA GLY A 106 -15.50 30.84 26.71
C GLY A 106 -15.10 29.49 27.28
N THR A 107 -15.40 29.25 28.56
CA THR A 107 -15.03 28.01 29.27
C THR A 107 -15.63 26.76 28.61
N ASP A 108 -16.84 26.86 28.04
CA ASP A 108 -17.54 25.76 27.36
C ASP A 108 -16.90 25.39 26.01
N ALA A 109 -16.11 26.28 25.40
CA ALA A 109 -15.39 26.00 24.16
C ALA A 109 -14.02 25.35 24.38
N ASN A 110 -13.57 25.24 25.64
CA ASN A 110 -12.28 24.69 26.03
C ASN A 110 -12.37 23.33 26.76
N ASP A 111 -13.59 22.82 27.00
CA ASP A 111 -13.85 21.54 27.67
C ASP A 111 -14.10 20.40 26.66
#